data_AF-A0AAJ0B177-F1
#
_entry.id   AF-A0AAJ0B177-F1
#
_cell.length_a   1.000
_cell.length_b   1.000
_cell.length_c   1.000
_cell.angle_alpha   90.00
_cell.angle_beta   90.00
_cell.angle_gamma   90.00
#
_symmetry.space_group_name_H-M   'P 1'
#
loop_
_entity.id
_entity.type
_entity.pdbx_description
1 polymer ?
#
loop_
_entity_poly.entity_id
_entity_poly.type
_entity_poly.pdbx_seq_one_letter_code
_entity_poly.pdbx_strand_id
1 'polypeptide(L)'
;MAANPAAIPSSQHHSGLPRQLSSITDLSAEQQTMCDDIIKLVAQAGRTGEVPSAESRAGFWALVFADGWNTNSTNRHPGEIPDRRAVHSRIHIGTWDVDLPVPMTPSKKRKNAAPTIEAPPRNPKAARRAGAPAYLKPNLNWSRYGLTFIVCDENGSAASDQFLRLADGLTIAQAHSDVIKHFDKHESRRVTEYNNELGACWGRSRLLTHVRTYGFANNQGGLEVSQGGRRPTMNAGEIPIIPGQLVKLETCYGRIQNLIMLVHDSAAIATVSRGVRYADHREK
;
A
#
# COMPACT_ATOMS: atom_id res chain seq x y z
N MET A 1 26.56 -62.68 23.76
CA MET A 1 25.18 -62.21 23.98
C MET A 1 25.24 -61.01 24.91
N ALA A 2 25.08 -59.79 24.37
CA ALA A 2 24.97 -58.57 25.16
C ALA A 2 23.61 -57.95 24.83
N ALA A 3 22.76 -57.84 25.85
CA ALA A 3 21.41 -57.29 25.73
C ALA A 3 21.49 -55.78 25.51
N ASN A 4 20.83 -55.31 24.46
CA ASN A 4 20.70 -53.90 24.13
C ASN A 4 19.71 -53.26 25.13
N PRO A 5 20.07 -52.23 25.91
CA PRO A 5 19.13 -51.61 26.83
C PRO A 5 18.08 -50.83 26.04
N ALA A 6 16.82 -51.18 26.28
CA ALA A 6 15.64 -50.57 25.69
C ALA A 6 15.67 -49.04 25.88
N ALA A 7 15.48 -48.32 24.77
CA ALA A 7 15.31 -46.88 24.78
C ALA A 7 14.10 -46.50 25.66
N ILE A 8 14.35 -45.62 26.62
CA ILE A 8 13.32 -45.03 27.48
C ILE A 8 12.38 -44.22 26.59
N PRO A 9 11.05 -44.47 26.59
CA PRO A 9 10.12 -43.63 25.86
C PRO A 9 10.15 -42.23 26.47
N SER A 10 10.50 -41.24 25.64
CA SER A 10 10.41 -39.83 25.98
C SER A 10 8.98 -39.53 26.43
N SER A 11 8.81 -39.35 27.73
CA SER A 11 7.56 -38.88 28.34
C SER A 11 7.36 -37.43 27.93
N GLN A 12 6.74 -37.21 26.78
CA GLN A 12 6.15 -35.91 26.46
C GLN A 12 4.97 -35.71 27.40
N HIS A 13 5.24 -35.05 28.53
CA HIS A 13 4.21 -34.40 29.32
C HIS A 13 3.44 -33.45 28.41
N HIS A 14 2.27 -33.87 27.91
CA HIS A 14 1.30 -32.98 27.30
C HIS A 14 0.76 -32.08 28.42
N SER A 15 1.32 -30.88 28.53
CA SER A 15 1.03 -29.88 29.56
C SER A 15 -0.41 -29.32 29.53
N GLY A 16 -1.34 -29.93 28.78
CA GLY A 16 -2.70 -29.44 28.60
C GLY A 16 -2.81 -28.08 27.90
N LEU A 17 -1.67 -27.43 27.62
CA LEU A 17 -1.60 -26.16 26.93
C LEU A 17 -1.73 -26.37 25.43
N PRO A 18 -2.50 -25.52 24.73
CA PRO A 18 -2.64 -25.62 23.28
C PRO A 18 -1.26 -25.53 22.61
N ARG A 19 -1.06 -26.37 21.60
CA ARG A 19 0.18 -26.41 20.80
C ARG A 19 0.50 -25.01 20.28
N GLN A 20 1.68 -24.50 20.63
CA GLN A 20 2.19 -23.25 20.11
C GLN A 20 2.66 -23.44 18.67
N LEU A 21 2.18 -22.61 17.75
CA LEU A 21 2.65 -22.56 16.36
C LEU A 21 3.48 -21.28 16.18
N SER A 22 4.67 -21.42 15.62
CA SER A 22 5.67 -20.35 15.54
C SER A 22 6.38 -20.26 14.18
N SER A 23 6.13 -21.22 13.29
CA SER A 23 6.77 -21.31 11.99
C SER A 23 5.87 -22.04 10.98
N ILE A 24 6.17 -21.93 9.69
CA ILE A 24 5.45 -22.68 8.65
C ILE A 24 5.57 -24.20 8.83
N THR A 25 6.68 -24.70 9.37
CA THR A 25 6.88 -26.14 9.62
C THR A 25 5.99 -26.67 10.74
N ASP A 26 5.44 -25.79 11.57
CA ASP A 26 4.45 -26.17 12.58
C ASP A 26 3.04 -26.37 11.99
N LEU A 27 2.81 -25.89 10.76
CA LEU A 27 1.50 -25.88 10.11
C LEU A 27 1.23 -27.18 9.35
N SER A 28 0.01 -27.70 9.50
CA SER A 28 -0.51 -28.77 8.63
C SER A 28 -0.68 -28.28 7.18
N ALA A 29 -0.80 -29.21 6.23
CA ALA A 29 -1.05 -28.86 4.83
C ALA A 29 -2.33 -28.00 4.66
N GLU A 30 -3.39 -28.33 5.39
CA GLU A 30 -4.62 -27.55 5.42
C GLU A 30 -4.37 -26.12 5.92
N GLN A 31 -3.67 -25.98 7.06
CA GLN A 31 -3.32 -24.68 7.62
C GLN A 31 -2.46 -23.85 6.68
N GLN A 32 -1.54 -24.47 5.91
CA GLN A 32 -0.74 -23.73 4.95
C GLN A 32 -1.57 -23.10 3.82
N THR A 33 -2.69 -23.71 3.46
CA THR A 33 -3.59 -23.24 2.38
C THR A 33 -4.73 -22.34 2.85
N MET A 34 -4.98 -22.28 4.17
CA MET A 34 -6.16 -21.59 4.73
C MET A 34 -6.17 -20.07 4.51
N CYS A 35 -5.07 -19.48 4.01
CA CYS A 35 -4.90 -18.04 3.77
C CYS A 35 -4.75 -17.70 2.28
N ASP A 36 -5.03 -18.64 1.37
CA ASP A 36 -4.91 -18.44 -0.07
C ASP A 36 -5.76 -17.28 -0.61
N ASP A 37 -6.95 -17.05 -0.06
CA ASP A 37 -7.80 -15.89 -0.37
C ASP A 37 -7.18 -14.56 0.10
N ILE A 38 -6.51 -14.54 1.26
CA ILE A 38 -5.81 -13.34 1.76
C ILE A 38 -4.65 -12.99 0.83
N ILE A 39 -3.87 -14.00 0.42
CA ILE A 39 -2.77 -13.82 -0.55
C ILE A 39 -3.30 -13.20 -1.84
N LYS A 40 -4.42 -13.72 -2.38
CA LYS A 40 -5.06 -13.17 -3.58
C LYS A 40 -5.51 -11.72 -3.38
N LEU A 41 -6.12 -11.39 -2.24
CA LEU A 41 -6.57 -10.03 -1.93
C LEU A 41 -5.40 -9.04 -1.89
N VAL A 42 -4.32 -9.39 -1.20
CA VAL A 42 -3.10 -8.57 -1.11
C VAL A 42 -2.47 -8.39 -2.50
N ALA A 43 -2.35 -9.48 -3.27
CA ALA A 43 -1.82 -9.45 -4.63
C ALA A 43 -2.64 -8.56 -5.58
N GLN A 44 -3.97 -8.63 -5.48
CA GLN A 44 -4.87 -7.80 -6.27
C GLN A 44 -4.72 -6.31 -5.91
N ALA A 45 -4.64 -5.98 -4.61
CA ALA A 45 -4.45 -4.61 -4.16
C ALA A 45 -3.08 -4.05 -4.58
N GLY A 46 -2.03 -4.88 -4.54
CA GLY A 46 -0.67 -4.54 -4.98
C GLY A 46 -0.46 -4.57 -6.50
N ARG A 47 -1.46 -4.99 -7.28
CA ARG A 47 -1.38 -5.19 -8.74
C ARG A 47 -0.23 -6.12 -9.17
N THR A 48 0.13 -7.10 -8.34
CA THR A 48 1.19 -8.08 -8.67
C THR A 48 0.67 -9.24 -9.52
N GLY A 49 -0.64 -9.52 -9.46
CA GLY A 49 -1.24 -10.67 -10.13
C GLY A 49 -0.81 -12.02 -9.55
N GLU A 50 -0.18 -12.01 -8.38
CA GLU A 50 0.30 -13.21 -7.71
C GLU A 50 -0.85 -14.17 -7.36
N VAL A 51 -0.63 -15.45 -7.65
CA VAL A 51 -1.56 -16.55 -7.38
C VAL A 51 -0.95 -17.44 -6.31
N PRO A 52 -1.75 -17.99 -5.37
CA PRO A 52 -1.21 -18.86 -4.32
C PRO A 52 -0.44 -20.06 -4.87
N SER A 53 0.83 -20.14 -4.50
CA SER A 53 1.78 -21.20 -4.80
C SER A 53 2.49 -21.65 -3.52
N ALA A 54 3.33 -22.68 -3.59
CA ALA A 54 4.14 -23.08 -2.44
C ALA A 54 5.06 -21.94 -1.97
N GLU A 55 5.64 -21.20 -2.91
CA GLU A 55 6.55 -20.08 -2.64
C GLU A 55 5.81 -18.88 -2.03
N SER A 56 4.67 -18.47 -2.60
CA SER A 56 3.89 -17.35 -2.06
C SER A 56 3.36 -17.65 -0.65
N ARG A 57 2.95 -18.91 -0.39
CA ARG A 57 2.54 -19.35 0.94
C ARG A 57 3.70 -19.30 1.91
N ALA A 58 4.88 -19.76 1.52
CA ALA A 58 6.08 -19.66 2.34
C ALA A 58 6.40 -18.20 2.70
N GLY A 59 6.37 -17.29 1.72
CA GLY A 59 6.55 -15.85 1.95
C GLY A 59 5.48 -15.25 2.87
N PHE A 60 4.20 -15.59 2.64
CA PHE A 60 3.11 -15.11 3.48
C PHE A 60 3.21 -15.60 4.93
N TRP A 61 3.49 -16.88 5.15
CA TRP A 61 3.65 -17.41 6.51
C TRP A 61 4.91 -16.88 7.20
N ALA A 62 5.99 -16.61 6.45
CA ALA A 62 7.15 -15.90 6.99
C ALA A 62 6.76 -14.50 7.50
N LEU A 63 5.87 -13.78 6.81
CA LEU A 63 5.34 -12.49 7.29
C LEU A 63 4.43 -12.66 8.52
N VAL A 64 3.59 -13.69 8.55
CA VAL A 64 2.72 -14.00 9.71
C VAL A 64 3.56 -14.23 10.97
N PHE A 65 4.64 -15.01 10.87
CA PHE A 65 5.53 -15.34 11.99
C PHE A 65 6.71 -14.37 12.15
N ALA A 66 6.71 -13.25 11.42
CA ALA A 66 7.75 -12.22 11.55
C ALA A 66 7.83 -11.67 12.98
N ASP A 67 9.01 -11.14 13.33
CA ASP A 67 9.32 -10.55 14.64
C ASP A 67 9.06 -11.49 15.84
N GLY A 68 9.15 -12.81 15.60
CA GLY A 68 8.96 -13.82 16.64
C GLY A 68 7.49 -14.02 17.06
N TRP A 69 6.54 -13.54 16.26
CA TRP A 69 5.12 -13.74 16.52
C TRP A 69 4.78 -15.24 16.54
N ASN A 70 3.92 -15.65 17.48
CA ASN A 70 3.40 -17.01 17.59
C ASN A 70 1.96 -17.00 18.11
N THR A 71 1.32 -18.17 18.21
CA THR A 71 -0.10 -18.27 18.62
C THR A 71 -0.39 -17.88 20.08
N ASN A 72 0.63 -17.64 20.91
CA ASN A 72 0.49 -17.06 22.25
C ASN A 72 0.69 -15.52 22.24
N SER A 73 1.12 -14.94 21.11
CA SER A 73 1.32 -13.50 20.96
C SER A 73 -0.01 -12.76 20.74
N THR A 74 -0.05 -11.49 21.15
CA THR A 74 -1.18 -10.61 20.81
C THR A 74 -1.17 -10.32 19.31
N ASN A 75 -2.33 -10.42 18.65
CA ASN A 75 -2.48 -9.94 17.28
C ASN A 75 -2.97 -8.48 17.29
N ARG A 76 -2.17 -7.56 16.73
CA ARG A 76 -2.48 -6.12 16.68
C ARG A 76 -2.75 -5.73 15.23
N HIS A 77 -3.82 -4.96 15.02
CA HIS A 77 -4.10 -4.35 13.71
C HIS A 77 -3.04 -3.28 13.40
N PRO A 78 -2.54 -3.16 12.17
CA PRO A 78 -1.52 -2.16 11.78
C PRO A 78 -2.03 -0.70 11.76
N GLY A 79 -3.26 -0.43 12.18
CA GLY A 79 -3.90 0.88 12.04
C GLY A 79 -4.07 1.37 10.60
N GLU A 80 -4.01 2.70 10.43
CA GLU A 80 -4.08 3.39 9.14
C GLU A 80 -2.73 3.37 8.42
N ILE A 81 -2.76 3.41 7.09
CA ILE A 81 -1.53 3.48 6.30
C ILE A 81 -0.74 4.75 6.65
N PRO A 82 0.58 4.68 6.87
CA PRO A 82 1.38 5.85 7.17
C PRO A 82 1.28 6.93 6.08
N ASP A 83 1.22 8.19 6.51
CA ASP A 83 1.23 9.34 5.60
C ASP A 83 2.48 9.37 4.72
N ARG A 84 2.32 9.90 3.51
CA ARG A 84 3.46 10.08 2.59
C ARG A 84 4.41 11.13 3.16
N ARG A 85 5.67 10.76 3.37
CA ARG A 85 6.74 11.70 3.70
C ARG A 85 7.05 12.56 2.47
N ALA A 86 7.21 13.88 2.66
CA ALA A 86 7.52 14.81 1.56
C ALA A 86 8.78 14.41 0.77
N VAL A 87 9.80 13.90 1.45
CA VAL A 87 11.06 13.43 0.82
C VAL A 87 10.87 12.22 -0.10
N HIS A 88 9.80 11.45 0.06
CA HIS A 88 9.48 10.30 -0.79
C HIS A 88 8.72 10.69 -2.06
N SER A 89 8.17 11.91 -2.10
CA SER A 89 7.33 12.37 -3.21
C SER A 89 7.95 13.50 -4.02
N ARG A 90 9.19 13.90 -3.72
CA ARG A 90 9.89 14.95 -4.46
C ARG A 90 11.37 14.68 -4.60
N ILE A 91 11.97 15.26 -5.63
CA ILE A 91 13.42 15.25 -5.85
C ILE A 91 13.94 16.68 -5.96
N HIS A 92 15.20 16.89 -5.61
CA HIS A 92 15.90 18.15 -5.85
C HIS A 92 16.22 18.28 -7.34
N ILE A 93 15.95 19.44 -7.94
CA ILE A 93 16.14 19.67 -9.38
C ILE A 93 16.97 20.92 -9.71
N GLY A 94 17.35 21.72 -8.71
CA GLY A 94 18.08 22.96 -8.94
C GLY A 94 17.84 23.99 -7.83
N THR A 95 17.99 25.26 -8.17
CA THR A 95 17.86 26.38 -7.20
C THR A 95 16.95 27.48 -7.76
N TRP A 96 16.47 28.36 -6.90
CA TRP A 96 15.74 29.55 -7.33
C TRP A 96 16.68 30.65 -7.83
N ASP A 97 16.37 31.29 -8.95
CA ASP A 97 17.14 32.43 -9.47
C ASP A 97 16.83 33.75 -8.76
N VAL A 98 15.63 33.84 -8.19
CA VAL A 98 15.14 35.04 -7.51
C VAL A 98 14.49 34.66 -6.19
N ASP A 99 14.30 35.65 -5.33
CA ASP A 99 13.43 35.51 -4.17
C ASP A 99 11.99 35.25 -4.64
N LEU A 100 11.47 34.06 -4.32
CA LEU A 100 10.12 33.68 -4.71
C LEU A 100 9.08 34.52 -3.95
N PRO A 101 7.97 34.90 -4.61
CA PRO A 101 6.88 35.59 -3.94
C PRO A 101 6.36 34.75 -2.78
N VAL A 102 5.90 35.42 -1.71
CA VAL A 102 5.25 34.74 -0.58
C VAL A 102 4.07 33.93 -1.14
N PRO A 103 3.92 32.64 -0.79
CA PRO A 103 2.82 31.84 -1.30
C PRO A 103 1.52 32.57 -1.00
N MET A 104 0.73 32.85 -2.04
CA MET A 104 -0.67 33.18 -1.86
C MET A 104 -1.37 31.90 -1.43
N THR A 105 -1.15 31.44 -0.21
CA THR A 105 -2.12 30.54 0.40
C THR A 105 -3.45 31.30 0.35
N PRO A 106 -4.55 30.69 -0.12
CA PRO A 106 -5.86 31.11 0.33
C PRO A 106 -5.88 30.81 1.82
N SER A 107 -5.28 31.70 2.61
CA SER A 107 -5.48 31.82 4.03
C SER A 107 -6.98 31.69 4.18
N LYS A 108 -7.45 30.67 4.89
CA LYS A 108 -8.84 30.53 5.34
C LYS A 108 -9.36 31.94 5.52
N LYS A 109 -10.23 32.43 4.60
CA LYS A 109 -10.80 33.77 4.71
C LYS A 109 -11.36 33.82 6.12
N ARG A 110 -10.67 34.51 7.04
CA ARG A 110 -11.24 34.88 8.32
C ARG A 110 -12.37 35.79 7.92
N LYS A 111 -13.58 35.23 7.85
CA LYS A 111 -14.78 35.87 7.29
C LYS A 111 -15.15 37.16 8.05
N ASN A 112 -14.43 37.48 9.14
CA ASN A 112 -14.69 38.62 10.04
C ASN A 112 -13.45 39.50 10.31
N ALA A 113 -12.37 39.44 9.53
CA ALA A 113 -11.28 40.40 9.69
C ALA A 113 -11.54 41.64 8.82
N ALA A 114 -11.78 42.79 9.48
CA ALA A 114 -11.89 44.10 8.84
C ALA A 114 -10.65 44.37 7.95
N PRO A 115 -10.77 45.19 6.88
CA PRO A 115 -9.67 45.50 5.98
C PRO A 115 -8.65 46.37 6.71
N THR A 116 -7.71 45.76 7.43
CA THR A 116 -6.59 46.48 8.02
C THR A 116 -5.50 46.63 6.97
N ILE A 117 -5.27 47.89 6.63
CA ILE A 117 -4.10 48.55 6.03
C ILE A 117 -2.84 47.67 6.05
N GLU A 118 -2.31 47.43 4.84
CA GLU A 118 -0.92 47.06 4.50
C GLU A 118 -0.14 46.30 5.58
N ALA A 119 -0.29 44.97 5.60
CA ALA A 119 0.68 44.13 6.28
C ALA A 119 2.06 44.30 5.59
N PRO A 120 3.14 44.57 6.34
CA PRO A 120 4.47 44.75 5.75
C PRO A 120 4.89 43.51 4.95
N PRO A 121 5.70 43.67 3.88
CA PRO A 121 6.15 42.55 3.06
C PRO A 121 6.87 41.56 3.96
N ARG A 122 6.25 40.39 4.17
CA ARG A 122 6.89 39.30 4.92
C ARG A 122 8.11 38.89 4.13
N ASN A 123 9.29 39.06 4.72
CA ASN A 123 10.53 38.55 4.15
C ASN A 123 10.34 37.10 3.69
N PRO A 124 10.79 36.74 2.48
CA PRO A 124 10.68 35.38 1.99
C PRO A 124 11.38 34.45 3.00
N LYS A 125 10.66 33.39 3.38
CA LYS A 125 11.23 32.32 4.22
C LYS A 125 12.52 31.82 3.57
N ALA A 126 13.48 31.36 4.37
CA ALA A 126 14.79 30.91 3.86
C ALA A 126 14.69 29.96 2.64
N ALA A 127 13.73 29.04 2.66
CA ALA A 127 13.42 28.09 1.57
C ALA A 127 12.97 28.71 0.23
N ARG A 128 12.68 30.02 0.20
CA ARG A 128 12.16 30.76 -0.96
C ARG A 128 13.11 31.87 -1.42
N ARG A 129 14.30 31.97 -0.84
CA ARG A 129 15.31 32.94 -1.27
C ARG A 129 16.01 32.49 -2.55
N ALA A 130 16.55 33.45 -3.29
CA ALA A 130 17.47 33.17 -4.39
C ALA A 130 18.60 32.25 -3.91
N GLY A 131 18.96 31.27 -4.72
CA GLY A 131 19.93 30.22 -4.41
C GLY A 131 19.40 29.09 -3.52
N ALA A 132 18.20 29.20 -2.95
CA ALA A 132 17.64 28.10 -2.15
C ALA A 132 17.21 26.91 -3.04
N PRO A 133 17.19 25.68 -2.47
CA PRO A 133 16.85 24.48 -3.24
C PRO A 133 15.43 24.48 -3.79
N ALA A 134 15.30 24.05 -5.04
CA ALA A 134 14.04 23.82 -5.74
C ALA A 134 13.81 22.32 -5.92
N TYR A 135 12.56 21.90 -5.75
CA TYR A 135 12.16 20.50 -5.81
C TYR A 135 11.04 20.30 -6.83
N LEU A 136 11.01 19.12 -7.44
CA LEU A 136 9.92 18.66 -8.29
C LEU A 136 9.13 17.55 -7.59
N LYS A 137 7.80 17.59 -7.67
CA LYS A 137 6.93 16.49 -7.25
C LYS A 137 5.86 16.19 -8.30
N PRO A 138 5.43 14.93 -8.46
CA PRO A 138 4.30 14.60 -9.30
C PRO A 138 3.01 14.99 -8.58
N ASN A 139 2.02 15.37 -9.36
CA ASN A 139 0.66 15.64 -8.92
C ASN A 139 -0.29 14.76 -9.72
N LEU A 140 -0.80 13.73 -9.05
CA LEU A 140 -1.77 12.79 -9.59
C LEU A 140 -3.15 13.41 -9.47
N ASN A 141 -3.65 14.00 -10.55
CA ASN A 141 -5.02 14.49 -10.59
C ASN A 141 -5.96 13.30 -10.85
N TRP A 142 -6.57 12.83 -9.77
CA TRP A 142 -7.45 11.67 -9.78
C TRP A 142 -8.74 11.88 -10.60
N SER A 143 -9.28 13.11 -10.63
CA SER A 143 -10.53 13.41 -11.33
C SER A 143 -10.38 13.74 -12.81
N ARG A 144 -9.19 14.16 -13.26
CA ARG A 144 -8.97 14.64 -14.64
C ARG A 144 -8.00 13.80 -15.49
N TYR A 145 -7.70 12.57 -15.09
CA TYR A 145 -6.72 11.74 -15.80
C TYR A 145 -5.38 12.45 -16.05
N GLY A 146 -4.93 13.27 -15.11
CA GLY A 146 -3.72 14.08 -15.30
C GLY A 146 -2.57 13.61 -14.42
N LEU A 147 -1.40 13.40 -15.02
CA LEU A 147 -0.11 13.48 -14.32
C LEU A 147 0.48 14.85 -14.63
N THR A 148 0.54 15.74 -13.64
CA THR A 148 1.24 17.01 -13.76
C THR A 148 2.44 17.05 -12.82
N PHE A 149 3.33 18.01 -13.04
CA PHE A 149 4.51 18.20 -12.20
C PHE A 149 4.45 19.58 -11.57
N ILE A 150 4.76 19.64 -10.28
CA ILE A 150 4.74 20.89 -9.52
C ILE A 150 6.17 21.16 -9.04
N VAL A 151 6.71 22.30 -9.45
CA VAL A 151 7.93 22.84 -8.85
C VAL A 151 7.55 23.46 -7.49
N CYS A 152 8.32 23.16 -6.45
CA CYS A 152 8.03 23.57 -5.10
C CYS A 152 9.28 23.85 -4.27
N ASP A 153 9.12 24.65 -3.23
CA ASP A 153 10.17 24.93 -2.26
C ASP A 153 10.42 23.75 -1.30
N GLU A 154 11.41 23.90 -0.42
CA GLU A 154 11.74 22.91 0.61
C GLU A 154 10.57 22.61 1.57
N ASN A 155 9.59 23.51 1.71
CA ASN A 155 8.40 23.27 2.51
C ASN A 155 7.25 22.62 1.69
N GLY A 156 7.48 22.36 0.41
CA GLY A 156 6.50 21.75 -0.49
C GLY A 156 5.46 22.73 -1.04
N SER A 157 5.65 24.04 -0.84
CA SER A 157 4.77 25.08 -1.39
C SER A 157 5.09 25.28 -2.87
N ALA A 158 4.06 25.29 -3.72
CA ALA A 158 4.23 25.46 -5.16
C ALA A 158 4.90 26.80 -5.51
N ALA A 159 5.63 26.79 -6.62
CA ALA A 159 6.26 27.95 -7.23
C ALA A 159 6.19 27.85 -8.75
N SER A 160 6.36 28.97 -9.44
CA SER A 160 6.47 28.97 -10.90
C SER A 160 7.85 28.45 -11.32
N ASP A 161 7.84 27.65 -12.38
CA ASP A 161 9.03 27.13 -13.07
C ASP A 161 9.87 28.22 -13.75
N GLN A 162 9.31 29.39 -14.06
CA GLN A 162 10.08 30.49 -14.64
C GLN A 162 11.20 31.04 -13.74
N PHE A 163 11.15 30.75 -12.43
CA PHE A 163 12.16 31.16 -11.45
C PHE A 163 13.17 30.05 -11.13
N LEU A 164 13.06 28.92 -11.80
CA LEU A 164 13.89 27.74 -11.58
C LEU A 164 15.14 27.81 -12.45
N ARG A 165 16.29 27.73 -11.80
CA ARG A 165 17.54 27.32 -12.43
C ARG A 165 17.77 25.85 -12.19
N LEU A 166 17.73 25.07 -13.24
CA LEU A 166 18.02 23.64 -13.18
C LEU A 166 19.48 23.39 -12.82
N ALA A 167 19.74 22.25 -12.18
CA ALA A 167 21.09 21.77 -11.96
C ALA A 167 21.81 21.52 -13.30
N ASP A 168 23.13 21.71 -13.32
CA ASP A 168 23.93 21.58 -14.54
C ASP A 168 23.76 20.18 -15.17
N GLY A 169 23.47 20.15 -16.48
CA GLY A 169 23.26 18.93 -17.24
C GLY A 169 21.90 18.25 -17.03
N LEU A 170 21.03 18.78 -16.15
CA LEU A 170 19.69 18.24 -15.93
C LEU A 170 18.66 18.91 -16.86
N THR A 171 17.98 18.10 -17.65
CA THR A 171 16.81 18.55 -18.44
C THR A 171 15.52 18.37 -17.67
N ILE A 172 14.47 19.14 -18.00
CA ILE A 172 13.12 18.97 -17.43
C ILE A 172 12.58 17.56 -17.69
N ALA A 173 12.81 17.01 -18.88
CA ALA A 173 12.36 15.66 -19.22
C ALA A 173 13.01 14.58 -18.34
N GLN A 174 14.32 14.70 -18.07
CA GLN A 174 15.01 13.83 -17.12
C GLN A 174 14.46 14.00 -15.71
N ALA A 175 14.30 15.24 -15.24
CA ALA A 175 13.71 15.52 -13.93
C ALA A 175 12.31 14.90 -13.76
N HIS A 176 11.47 14.95 -14.80
CA HIS A 176 10.16 14.28 -14.83
C HIS A 176 10.30 12.76 -14.73
N SER A 177 11.21 12.15 -15.49
CA SER A 177 11.46 10.71 -15.43
C SER A 177 11.93 10.27 -14.04
N ASP A 178 12.85 11.03 -13.46
CA ASP A 178 13.46 10.70 -12.18
C ASP A 178 12.49 10.87 -11.02
N VAL A 179 11.65 11.92 -11.05
CA VAL A 179 10.65 12.10 -10.01
C VAL A 179 9.54 11.04 -10.08
N ILE A 180 9.17 10.58 -11.28
CA ILE A 180 8.24 9.45 -11.46
C ILE A 180 8.83 8.19 -10.80
N LYS A 181 10.06 7.82 -11.16
CA LYS A 181 10.72 6.62 -10.63
C LYS A 181 10.85 6.69 -9.11
N HIS A 182 11.23 7.86 -8.59
CA HIS A 182 11.37 8.10 -7.16
C HIS A 182 10.04 7.92 -6.43
N PHE A 183 8.99 8.61 -6.89
CA PHE A 183 7.65 8.51 -6.32
C PHE A 183 7.13 7.07 -6.37
N ASP A 184 7.19 6.42 -7.53
CA ASP A 184 6.64 5.08 -7.73
C ASP A 184 7.33 4.03 -6.87
N LYS A 185 8.66 4.11 -6.74
CA LYS A 185 9.44 3.25 -5.85
C LYS A 185 8.96 3.38 -4.40
N HIS A 186 8.85 4.61 -3.91
CA HIS A 186 8.47 4.85 -2.52
C HIS A 186 7.00 4.56 -2.24
N GLU A 187 6.10 4.86 -3.16
CA GLU A 187 4.68 4.56 -3.02
C GLU A 187 4.41 3.06 -3.08
N SER A 188 5.06 2.35 -3.99
CA SER A 188 4.98 0.87 -4.07
C SER A 188 5.43 0.26 -2.75
N ARG A 189 6.59 0.67 -2.23
CA ARG A 189 7.07 0.20 -0.94
C ARG A 189 6.06 0.47 0.19
N ARG A 190 5.59 1.72 0.32
CA ARG A 190 4.64 2.13 1.38
C ARG A 190 3.35 1.30 1.36
N VAL A 191 2.77 1.10 0.18
CA VAL A 191 1.53 0.37 0.01
C VAL A 191 1.73 -1.13 0.20
N THR A 192 2.80 -1.70 -0.36
CA THR A 192 3.12 -3.13 -0.21
C THR A 192 3.42 -3.48 1.24
N GLU A 193 4.25 -2.71 1.95
CA GLU A 193 4.55 -2.93 3.37
C GLU A 193 3.27 -2.93 4.21
N TYR A 194 2.41 -1.91 4.02
CA TYR A 194 1.13 -1.82 4.74
C TYR A 194 0.18 -2.99 4.43
N ASN A 195 -0.03 -3.31 3.14
CA ASN A 195 -0.94 -4.38 2.74
C ASN A 195 -0.43 -5.75 3.22
N ASN A 196 0.88 -5.97 3.21
CA ASN A 196 1.49 -7.20 3.73
C ASN A 196 1.29 -7.32 5.24
N GLU A 197 1.47 -6.24 5.99
CA GLU A 197 1.24 -6.23 7.44
C GLU A 197 -0.24 -6.48 7.79
N LEU A 198 -1.16 -5.88 7.04
CA LEU A 198 -2.59 -6.11 7.18
C LEU A 198 -2.98 -7.55 6.82
N GLY A 199 -2.44 -8.09 5.73
CA GLY A 199 -2.62 -9.48 5.34
C GLY A 199 -2.10 -10.45 6.40
N ALA A 200 -0.91 -10.20 6.95
CA ALA A 200 -0.35 -10.98 8.05
C ALA A 200 -1.24 -10.90 9.30
N CYS A 201 -1.74 -9.72 9.66
CA CYS A 201 -2.70 -9.53 10.75
C CYS A 201 -3.96 -10.39 10.56
N TRP A 202 -4.54 -10.43 9.36
CA TRP A 202 -5.68 -11.31 9.06
C TRP A 202 -5.32 -12.79 9.13
N GLY A 203 -4.15 -13.17 8.61
CA GLY A 203 -3.64 -14.54 8.69
C GLY A 203 -3.45 -15.00 10.14
N ARG A 204 -2.89 -14.15 11.00
CA ARG A 204 -2.75 -14.37 12.45
C ARG A 204 -4.11 -14.58 13.12
N SER A 205 -5.09 -13.72 12.85
CA SER A 205 -6.44 -13.87 13.40
C SER A 205 -7.09 -15.19 12.96
N ARG A 206 -6.96 -15.56 11.68
CA ARG A 206 -7.52 -16.82 11.18
C ARG A 206 -6.84 -18.04 11.79
N LEU A 207 -5.51 -18.02 11.93
CA LEU A 207 -4.76 -19.09 12.57
C LEU A 207 -5.16 -19.23 14.05
N LEU A 208 -5.30 -18.12 14.78
CA LEU A 208 -5.77 -18.14 16.17
C LEU A 208 -7.18 -18.73 16.30
N THR A 209 -8.10 -18.38 15.42
CA THR A 209 -9.44 -18.97 15.39
C THR A 209 -9.35 -20.48 15.16
N HIS A 210 -8.57 -20.92 14.17
CA HIS A 210 -8.39 -22.34 13.88
C HIS A 210 -7.77 -23.12 15.06
N VAL A 211 -6.67 -22.64 15.65
CA VAL A 211 -6.02 -23.33 16.78
C VAL A 211 -6.95 -23.45 17.98
N ARG A 212 -7.76 -22.42 18.26
CA ARG A 212 -8.74 -22.47 19.35
C ARG A 212 -9.82 -23.51 19.07
N THR A 213 -10.46 -23.46 17.91
CA THR A 213 -11.56 -24.39 17.57
C THR A 213 -11.12 -25.85 17.62
N TYR A 214 -9.94 -26.19 17.09
CA TYR A 214 -9.42 -27.57 17.13
C TYR A 214 -8.85 -27.95 18.51
N GLY A 215 -8.27 -27.00 19.26
CA GLY A 215 -7.80 -27.23 20.62
C GLY A 215 -8.94 -27.54 21.60
N PHE A 216 -10.11 -26.91 21.42
CA PHE A 216 -11.30 -27.21 22.22
C PHE A 216 -11.90 -28.58 21.86
N ALA A 217 -11.93 -28.95 20.57
CA ALA A 217 -12.49 -30.24 20.13
C ALA A 217 -11.68 -31.45 20.64
N ASN A 218 -10.36 -31.33 20.75
CA ASN A 218 -9.51 -32.44 21.22
C ASN A 218 -9.43 -32.59 22.74
N ASN A 219 -9.72 -31.53 23.51
CA ASN A 219 -9.72 -31.57 24.98
C ASN A 219 -11.09 -31.94 25.58
N GLN A 220 -12.18 -31.93 24.81
CA GLN A 220 -13.47 -32.46 25.22
C GLN A 220 -13.64 -33.88 24.66
N GLY A 221 -13.13 -34.88 25.39
CA GLY A 221 -13.44 -36.27 25.09
C GLY A 221 -14.96 -36.50 25.07
N GLY A 222 -15.50 -36.79 23.89
CA GLY A 222 -16.74 -37.58 23.73
C GLY A 222 -18.05 -36.94 24.18
N LEU A 223 -18.38 -35.73 23.71
CA LEU A 223 -19.80 -35.38 23.56
C LEU A 223 -20.11 -35.04 22.10
N GLU A 224 -21.08 -35.78 21.57
CA GLU A 224 -21.55 -35.76 20.19
C GLU A 224 -21.67 -34.35 19.62
N VAL A 225 -21.07 -34.17 18.44
CA VAL A 225 -21.26 -33.00 17.60
C VAL A 225 -22.72 -32.99 17.14
N SER A 226 -23.57 -32.34 17.93
CA SER A 226 -24.90 -31.91 17.49
C SER A 226 -24.73 -31.04 16.25
N GLN A 227 -25.22 -31.57 15.12
CA GLN A 227 -25.42 -30.86 13.87
C GLN A 227 -26.41 -29.71 14.09
N GLY A 228 -25.90 -28.58 14.58
CA GLY A 228 -26.72 -27.47 15.07
C GLY A 228 -26.09 -26.11 14.82
N GLY A 229 -25.57 -25.87 13.61
CA GLY A 229 -25.68 -24.60 12.87
C GLY A 229 -25.40 -23.24 13.54
N ARG A 230 -24.76 -23.16 14.71
CA ARG A 230 -24.35 -21.89 15.32
C ARG A 230 -22.85 -21.72 15.18
N ARG A 231 -22.44 -20.86 14.25
CA ARG A 231 -21.08 -20.33 14.20
C ARG A 231 -20.73 -19.85 15.63
N PRO A 232 -19.56 -20.23 16.19
CA PRO A 232 -19.09 -19.64 17.43
C PRO A 232 -19.21 -18.13 17.31
N THR A 233 -19.93 -17.51 18.23
CA THR A 233 -20.01 -16.05 18.35
C THR A 233 -18.61 -15.47 18.25
N MET A 234 -18.39 -14.53 17.31
CA MET A 234 -17.09 -13.87 17.10
C MET A 234 -16.50 -13.49 18.46
N ASN A 235 -15.42 -14.17 18.85
CA ASN A 235 -14.78 -13.91 20.13
C ASN A 235 -14.07 -12.55 20.07
N ALA A 236 -13.96 -11.88 21.21
CA ALA A 236 -13.51 -10.49 21.42
C ALA A 236 -12.06 -10.14 20.99
N GLY A 237 -11.47 -10.86 20.04
CA GLY A 237 -10.15 -10.58 19.47
C GLY A 237 -9.97 -11.10 18.03
N GLU A 238 -11.05 -11.46 17.33
CA GLU A 238 -10.99 -11.78 15.91
C GLU A 238 -11.02 -10.49 15.08
N ILE A 239 -9.99 -10.28 14.27
CA ILE A 239 -9.93 -9.14 13.36
C ILE A 239 -10.57 -9.60 12.05
N PRO A 240 -11.76 -9.06 11.69
CA PRO A 240 -12.43 -9.46 10.46
C PRO A 240 -11.62 -9.01 9.24
N ILE A 241 -11.75 -9.78 8.16
CA ILE A 241 -11.19 -9.41 6.87
C ILE A 241 -12.10 -8.36 6.26
N ILE A 242 -11.59 -7.15 6.09
CA ILE A 242 -12.30 -6.05 5.46
C ILE A 242 -11.48 -5.67 4.22
N PRO A 243 -11.82 -6.20 3.03
CA PRO A 243 -11.04 -5.94 1.80
C PRO A 243 -10.89 -4.46 1.47
N GLY A 244 -11.84 -3.62 1.88
CA GLY A 244 -11.78 -2.16 1.71
C GLY A 244 -10.69 -1.45 2.51
N GLN A 245 -10.06 -2.13 3.49
CA GLN A 245 -8.90 -1.59 4.21
C GLN A 245 -7.58 -1.74 3.42
N LEU A 246 -7.54 -2.63 2.43
CA LEU A 246 -6.36 -2.72 1.54
C LEU A 246 -6.25 -1.46 0.69
N VAL A 247 -5.02 -0.96 0.60
CA VAL A 247 -4.73 0.22 -0.22
C VAL A 247 -4.37 -0.24 -1.62
N LYS A 248 -5.11 0.24 -2.61
CA LYS A 248 -4.78 -0.01 -4.02
C LYS A 248 -3.48 0.72 -4.37
N LEU A 249 -2.53 0.00 -4.95
CA LEU A 249 -1.32 0.61 -5.46
C LEU A 249 -1.65 1.46 -6.68
N GLU A 250 -1.35 2.76 -6.57
CA GLU A 250 -1.49 3.73 -7.65
C GLU A 250 -0.13 4.42 -7.89
N THR A 251 0.42 4.22 -9.08
CA THR A 251 1.72 4.75 -9.49
C THR A 251 1.56 5.73 -10.64
N CYS A 252 2.54 6.63 -10.81
CA CYS A 252 2.65 7.48 -11.98
C CYS A 252 2.73 6.64 -13.26
N TYR A 253 3.53 5.57 -13.26
CA TYR A 253 3.59 4.62 -14.38
C TYR A 253 2.22 4.01 -14.69
N GLY A 254 1.52 3.49 -13.69
CA GLY A 254 0.18 2.94 -13.87
C GLY A 254 -0.80 3.97 -14.44
N ARG A 255 -0.67 5.23 -14.04
CA ARG A 255 -1.48 6.32 -14.59
C ARG A 255 -1.15 6.65 -16.04
N ILE A 256 0.13 6.65 -16.41
CA ILE A 256 0.58 6.83 -17.80
C ILE A 256 0.02 5.71 -18.68
N GLN A 257 0.08 4.46 -18.23
CA GLN A 257 -0.49 3.33 -18.98
C GLN A 257 -2.00 3.47 -19.20
N ASN A 258 -2.75 3.87 -18.17
CA ASN A 258 -4.18 4.14 -18.31
C ASN A 258 -4.47 5.25 -19.34
N LEU A 259 -3.63 6.29 -19.38
CA LEU A 259 -3.75 7.37 -20.36
C LEU A 259 -3.48 6.89 -21.79
N ILE A 260 -2.43 6.09 -21.98
CA ILE A 260 -2.11 5.49 -23.29
C ILE A 260 -3.28 4.65 -23.79
N MET A 261 -3.85 3.81 -22.93
CA MET A 261 -5.03 3.00 -23.27
C MET A 261 -6.22 3.86 -23.69
N LEU A 262 -6.54 4.92 -22.95
CA LEU A 262 -7.64 5.84 -23.29
C LEU A 262 -7.43 6.53 -24.65
N VAL A 263 -6.19 6.88 -24.99
CA VAL A 263 -5.85 7.46 -26.29
C VAL A 263 -6.07 6.45 -27.41
N HIS A 264 -5.65 5.20 -27.22
CA HIS A 264 -5.89 4.13 -28.19
C HIS A 264 -7.38 3.84 -28.40
N ASP A 265 -8.16 3.73 -27.32
CA ASP A 265 -9.61 3.52 -27.39
C ASP A 265 -10.31 4.68 -28.11
N SER A 266 -9.91 5.92 -27.83
CA SER A 266 -10.44 7.11 -28.50
C SER A 266 -10.13 7.11 -30.00
N ALA A 267 -8.93 6.67 -30.39
CA ALA A 267 -8.55 6.56 -31.80
C ALA A 267 -9.33 5.46 -32.52
N ALA A 268 -9.59 4.33 -31.86
CA ALA A 268 -10.40 3.24 -32.40
C ALA A 268 -11.85 3.69 -32.65
N ILE A 269 -12.47 4.36 -31.67
CA ILE A 269 -13.82 4.93 -31.78
C ILE A 269 -13.90 5.94 -32.94
N ALA A 270 -12.90 6.82 -33.06
CA ALA A 270 -12.86 7.81 -34.14
C ALA A 270 -12.78 7.14 -35.53
N THR A 271 -12.06 6.02 -35.65
CA THR A 271 -11.93 5.27 -36.91
C THR A 271 -13.25 4.61 -37.30
N VAL A 272 -13.92 3.93 -36.36
CA VAL A 272 -15.26 3.36 -36.58
C VAL A 272 -16.25 4.44 -36.98
N SER A 273 -16.25 5.58 -36.27
CA SER A 273 -17.15 6.70 -36.54
C SER A 273 -16.96 7.30 -37.95
N ARG A 274 -15.74 7.26 -38.49
CA ARG A 274 -15.47 7.69 -39.88
C ARG A 274 -15.94 6.66 -40.90
N GLY A 275 -15.74 5.36 -40.63
CA GLY A 275 -16.17 4.28 -41.52
C GLY A 275 -17.70 4.24 -41.73
N VAL A 276 -18.48 4.46 -40.67
CA VAL A 276 -19.95 4.51 -40.74
C VAL A 276 -20.44 5.64 -41.66
N ARG A 277 -19.80 6.83 -41.61
CA ARG A 277 -20.20 7.95 -42.48
C ARG A 277 -19.93 7.73 -43.97
N TYR A 278 -18.96 6.89 -44.33
CA TYR A 278 -18.66 6.60 -45.73
C TYR A 278 -19.55 5.50 -46.33
N ALA A 279 -20.12 4.62 -45.50
CA ALA A 279 -21.05 3.59 -45.95
C ALA A 279 -22.41 4.19 -46.37
N ASP A 280 -22.92 5.18 -45.64
CA ASP A 280 -24.21 5.84 -45.93
C ASP A 280 -24.24 6.66 -47.23
N HIS A 281 -23.09 6.99 -47.81
CA HIS A 281 -22.99 7.80 -49.03
C HIS A 281 -22.78 7.00 -50.32
N ARG A 282 -22.73 5.66 -50.27
CA ARG A 282 -22.50 4.80 -51.46
C ARG A 282 -23.75 4.08 -51.99
N GLU A 283 -24.92 4.26 -51.39
CA GLU A 283 -26.18 3.62 -51.82
C GLU A 283 -27.15 4.56 -52.57
N LYS A 284 -26.64 5.55 -53.31
CA LYS A 284 -27.43 6.35 -54.27
C LYS A 284 -26.75 6.39 -55.62
#